data_AF-A0A967LYD4-F1
#
_entry.id   AF-A0A967LYD4-F1
#
_cell.length_a   1.000
_cell.length_b   1.000
_cell.length_c   1.000
_cell.angle_alpha   90.00
_cell.angle_beta   90.00
_cell.angle_gamma   90.00
#
_symmetry.space_group_name_H-M   'P 1'
#
loop_
_entity.id
_entity.type
_entity.pdbx_description
1 polymer ?
#
loop_
_entity_poly.entity_id
_entity_poly.type
_entity_poly.pdbx_seq_one_letter_code
_entity_poly.pdbx_strand_id
1 'polypeptide(L)'
;MDARLENLLADKKNLERILDSLMEGIIAHDKERRILFFNKAAEKITGYHRSEVLGRDCHDAFGSPFCGGRCSFCGEPPNSWTNVDYPLNLVT
;
A
#
# COMPACT_ATOMS: atom_id res chain seq x y z
N MET A 1 -3.02 10.26 -30.40
CA MET A 1 -2.98 9.73 -29.03
C MET A 1 -4.42 9.49 -28.59
N ASP A 2 -4.67 8.39 -27.90
CA ASP A 2 -6.02 7.96 -27.49
C ASP A 2 -6.47 8.73 -26.24
N ALA A 3 -7.53 9.53 -26.35
CA ALA A 3 -8.08 10.35 -25.26
C ALA A 3 -8.49 9.52 -24.04
N ARG A 4 -8.82 8.23 -24.22
CA ARG A 4 -9.15 7.32 -23.11
C ARG A 4 -7.93 7.05 -22.23
N LEU A 5 -6.76 6.91 -22.83
CA LEU A 5 -5.50 6.70 -22.10
C LEU A 5 -5.11 7.95 -21.31
N GLU A 6 -5.28 9.13 -21.90
CA GLU A 6 -4.99 10.41 -21.24
C GLU A 6 -5.83 10.61 -19.97
N ASN A 7 -7.13 10.33 -20.05
CA ASN A 7 -8.03 10.43 -18.90
C ASN A 7 -7.64 9.45 -17.78
N LEU A 8 -7.35 8.18 -18.12
CA LEU A 8 -6.91 7.18 -17.12
C LEU A 8 -5.62 7.60 -16.41
N LEU A 9 -4.67 8.18 -17.14
CA LEU A 9 -3.42 8.67 -16.55
C LEU A 9 -3.65 9.91 -15.67
N ALA A 10 -4.56 10.79 -16.05
CA ALA A 10 -4.94 11.95 -15.26
C ALA A 10 -5.62 11.53 -13.94
N ASP A 11 -6.55 10.60 -13.99
CA ASP A 11 -7.26 10.07 -12.82
C ASP A 11 -6.29 9.41 -11.84
N LYS A 12 -5.36 8.58 -12.36
CA LYS A 12 -4.31 7.97 -11.54
C LYS A 12 -3.48 9.03 -10.81
N LYS A 13 -3.01 10.06 -11.52
CA LYS A 13 -2.21 11.14 -10.92
C LYS A 13 -3.00 11.93 -9.88
N ASN A 14 -4.29 12.15 -10.10
CA ASN A 14 -5.15 12.84 -9.14
C ASN A 14 -5.32 12.03 -7.86
N LEU A 15 -5.57 10.72 -7.98
CA LEU A 15 -5.62 9.81 -6.83
C LEU A 15 -4.30 9.81 -6.05
N GLU A 16 -3.16 9.71 -6.73
CA GLU A 16 -1.85 9.79 -6.09
C GLU A 16 -1.66 11.09 -5.30
N ARG A 17 -2.05 12.24 -5.87
CA ARG A 17 -1.96 13.55 -5.18
C ARG A 17 -2.85 13.63 -3.95
N ILE A 18 -4.07 13.12 -4.04
CA ILE A 18 -5.01 13.11 -2.91
C ILE A 18 -4.41 12.28 -1.78
N LEU A 19 -3.95 11.06 -2.07
CA LEU A 19 -3.35 10.18 -1.07
C LEU A 19 -2.02 10.72 -0.51
N ASP A 20 -1.23 11.42 -1.33
CA ASP A 20 0.00 12.11 -0.89
C ASP A 20 -0.27 13.34 -0.02
N SER A 21 -1.49 13.89 -0.02
CA SER A 21 -1.87 15.03 0.82
C SER A 21 -2.26 14.63 2.25
N LEU A 22 -2.54 13.35 2.46
CA LEU A 22 -2.88 12.81 3.78
C LEU A 22 -1.63 12.73 4.66
N MET A 23 -1.82 12.97 5.96
CA MET A 23 -0.75 12.83 6.97
C MET A 23 -0.53 11.37 7.39
N GLU A 24 -1.51 10.51 7.13
CA GLU A 24 -1.44 9.09 7.44
C GLU A 24 -0.61 8.34 6.39
N GLY A 25 0.25 7.43 6.85
CA GLY A 25 1.02 6.57 5.97
C GLY A 25 0.12 5.53 5.32
N ILE A 26 0.05 5.55 3.98
CA ILE A 26 -0.78 4.63 3.20
C ILE A 26 0.11 3.71 2.39
N ILE A 27 -0.11 2.42 2.57
CA ILE A 27 0.51 1.33 1.81
C ILE A 27 -0.61 0.46 1.24
N ALA A 28 -0.48 0.05 -0.02
CA ALA A 28 -1.34 -0.97 -0.60
C ALA A 28 -0.49 -2.04 -1.30
N HIS A 29 -0.92 -3.30 -1.24
CA HIS A 29 -0.25 -4.41 -1.92
C HIS A 29 -1.26 -5.36 -2.57
N ASP A 30 -0.81 -6.18 -3.52
CA ASP A 30 -1.62 -7.22 -4.15
C ASP A 30 -1.76 -8.49 -3.28
N LYS A 31 -2.37 -9.55 -3.83
CA LYS A 31 -2.60 -10.81 -3.12
C LYS A 31 -1.31 -11.57 -2.86
N GLU A 32 -0.29 -11.33 -3.66
CA GLU A 32 1.06 -11.86 -3.51
C GLU A 32 1.95 -10.94 -2.65
N ARG A 33 1.34 -10.02 -1.89
CA ARG A 33 2.00 -9.06 -1.00
C ARG A 33 2.92 -8.05 -1.71
N ARG A 34 2.84 -7.92 -3.03
CA ARG A 34 3.66 -6.93 -3.75
C ARG A 34 3.11 -5.54 -3.52
N ILE A 35 3.94 -4.64 -3.00
CA ILE A 35 3.54 -3.26 -2.73
C ILE A 35 3.25 -2.53 -4.04
N LEU A 36 2.02 -2.05 -4.20
CA LEU A 36 1.53 -1.32 -5.36
C LEU A 36 1.54 0.20 -5.13
N PHE A 37 1.40 0.63 -3.88
CA PHE A 37 1.29 2.04 -3.53
C PHE A 37 1.93 2.35 -2.17
N PHE A 38 2.54 3.53 -2.08
CA PHE A 38 3.25 4.01 -0.90
C PHE A 38 3.27 5.55 -0.90
N ASN A 39 2.43 6.20 -0.10
CA ASN A 39 2.30 7.66 -0.14
C ASN A 39 3.48 8.39 0.53
N LYS A 40 3.56 9.70 0.32
CA LYS A 40 4.61 10.55 0.93
C LYS A 40 4.65 10.49 2.45
N ALA A 41 3.51 10.33 3.11
CA ALA A 41 3.48 10.20 4.57
C ALA A 41 4.12 8.88 5.02
N ALA A 42 3.90 7.78 4.31
CA ALA A 42 4.55 6.50 4.60
C ALA A 42 6.07 6.60 4.43
N GLU A 43 6.57 7.33 3.42
CA GLU A 43 8.01 7.60 3.29
C GLU A 43 8.56 8.33 4.51
N LYS A 44 7.87 9.37 4.99
CA LYS A 44 8.31 10.15 6.16
C LYS A 44 8.26 9.35 7.46
N ILE A 45 7.21 8.56 7.67
CA ILE A 45 6.99 7.80 8.90
C ILE A 45 7.99 6.64 9.01
N THR A 46 8.23 5.95 7.90
CA THR A 46 9.04 4.72 7.90
C THR A 46 10.51 4.96 7.58
N GLY A 47 10.84 6.07 6.91
CA GLY A 47 12.18 6.36 6.42
C GLY A 47 12.54 5.70 5.07
N TYR A 48 11.67 4.84 4.52
CA TYR A 48 11.88 4.21 3.22
C TYR A 48 11.36 5.09 2.09
N HIS A 49 12.07 5.14 0.97
CA HIS A 49 11.56 5.72 -0.26
C HIS A 49 10.65 4.75 -1.01
N ARG A 50 9.65 5.32 -1.69
CA ARG A 50 8.74 4.58 -2.59
C ARG A 50 9.51 3.73 -3.59
N SER A 51 10.62 4.24 -4.14
CA SER A 51 11.46 3.53 -5.11
C SER A 51 12.15 2.28 -4.53
N GLU A 52 12.28 2.18 -3.21
CA GLU A 52 12.94 1.05 -2.54
C GLU A 52 11.98 -0.09 -2.22
N VAL A 53 10.68 0.19 -2.18
CA VAL A 53 9.65 -0.74 -1.69
C VAL A 53 8.62 -1.14 -2.76
N LEU A 54 8.34 -0.29 -3.75
CA LEU A 54 7.37 -0.63 -4.80
C LEU A 54 7.77 -1.90 -5.56
N GLY A 55 6.78 -2.77 -5.77
CA GLY A 55 6.94 -4.05 -6.45
C GLY A 55 7.54 -5.17 -5.61
N ARG A 56 8.00 -4.88 -4.39
CA ARG A 56 8.57 -5.89 -3.47
C ARG A 56 7.48 -6.49 -2.59
N ASP A 57 7.74 -7.70 -2.10
CA ASP A 57 6.95 -8.32 -1.03
C ASP A 57 7.02 -7.44 0.23
N CYS A 58 5.87 -7.18 0.86
CA CYS A 58 5.81 -6.28 2.00
C CYS A 58 6.54 -6.81 3.24
N HIS A 59 6.66 -8.12 3.46
CA HIS A 59 7.46 -8.65 4.57
C HIS A 59 8.95 -8.52 4.30
N ASP A 60 9.37 -8.75 3.05
CA ASP A 60 10.78 -8.66 2.65
C ASP A 60 11.27 -7.20 2.60
N ALA A 61 10.41 -6.27 2.17
CA ALA A 61 10.74 -4.86 2.07
C ALA A 61 11.09 -4.24 3.43
N PHE A 62 10.40 -4.67 4.49
CA PHE A 62 10.56 -4.11 5.84
C PHE A 62 11.28 -5.08 6.82
N GLY A 63 11.67 -6.27 6.36
CA GLY A 63 12.35 -7.31 7.15
C GLY A 63 11.47 -8.00 8.20
N SER A 64 10.20 -7.62 8.30
CA SER A 64 9.20 -8.20 9.21
C SER A 64 7.79 -7.82 8.72
N PRO A 65 6.71 -8.47 9.21
CA PRO A 65 5.35 -8.06 8.88
C PRO A 65 5.09 -6.62 9.29
N PHE A 66 5.05 -5.72 8.30
CA PHE A 66 4.80 -4.30 8.52
C PHE A 66 3.46 -4.04 9.21
N CYS A 67 2.45 -4.84 8.87
CA CYS A 67 1.11 -4.78 9.46
C CYS A 67 1.06 -5.32 10.91
N GLY A 68 2.20 -5.75 11.46
CA GLY A 68 2.34 -6.34 12.78
C GLY A 68 1.73 -7.74 12.91
N GLY A 69 1.49 -8.16 14.15
CA GLY A 69 1.03 -9.52 14.49
C GLY A 69 -0.39 -9.88 14.06
N ARG A 70 -1.14 -8.97 13.44
CA ARG A 70 -2.49 -9.20 12.88
C ARG A 70 -2.52 -9.16 11.34
N CYS A 71 -1.37 -9.30 10.70
CA CYS A 71 -1.31 -9.36 9.24
C CYS A 71 -2.09 -10.58 8.72
N SER A 72 -3.13 -10.34 7.92
CA SER A 72 -3.95 -11.40 7.30
C SER A 72 -3.17 -12.26 6.29
N PHE A 73 -1.93 -11.89 5.97
CA PHE A 73 -1.04 -12.60 5.04
C PHE A 73 0.13 -13.30 5.74
N CYS A 74 0.15 -13.32 7.07
CA CYS A 74 1.04 -14.18 7.86
C CYS A 74 0.44 -15.59 7.96
N GLY A 75 0.70 -16.44 6.96
CA GLY A 75 0.18 -17.81 6.88
C GLY A 75 -0.33 -18.16 5.48
N GLU A 76 -1.34 -19.04 5.40
CA GLU A 76 -2.09 -19.23 4.15
C GLU A 76 -2.97 -18.00 3.87
N PRO A 77 -3.05 -17.51 2.61
CA PRO A 77 -3.92 -16.38 2.28
C PRO A 77 -5.38 -16.73 2.63
N PRO A 78 -6.19 -15.76 3.11
CA PRO A 78 -7.54 -16.05 3.56
C PRO A 78 -8.39 -16.63 2.41
N ASN A 79 -8.88 -17.86 2.61
CA ASN A 79 -9.68 -18.60 1.62
C ASN A 79 -11.12 -18.07 1.45
N SER A 80 -11.55 -17.07 2.24
CA SER A 80 -12.89 -16.48 2.17
C SER A 80 -12.86 -15.00 2.53
N TRP A 81 -13.42 -14.18 1.64
CA TRP A 81 -13.48 -12.71 1.74
C TRP A 81 -14.54 -12.19 2.71
N THR A 82 -15.19 -13.05 3.49
CA THR A 82 -16.32 -12.69 4.35
C THR A 82 -15.95 -12.00 5.65
N ASN A 83 -14.67 -11.97 6.05
CA ASN A 83 -14.19 -11.28 7.26
C ASN A 83 -12.69 -10.97 7.17
N VAL A 84 -12.27 -10.22 6.14
CA VAL A 84 -10.89 -9.70 6.11
C VAL A 84 -10.87 -8.44 6.98
N ASP A 85 -10.60 -8.65 8.27
CA ASP A 85 -10.40 -7.55 9.22
C ASP A 85 -9.05 -6.91 8.88
N TYR A 86 -9.08 -5.89 8.02
CA TYR A 86 -7.90 -5.09 7.71
C TYR A 86 -7.71 -4.16 8.91
N PRO A 87 -6.67 -4.35 9.74
CA PRO A 87 -6.41 -3.40 10.80
C PRO A 87 -6.05 -2.05 10.16
N LEU A 88 -7.04 -1.15 10.08
CA LEU A 88 -6.84 0.28 10.03
C LEU A 88 -6.23 0.66 11.38
N ASN A 89 -4.93 0.44 11.53
CA ASN A 89 -4.19 0.94 12.68
C ASN A 89 -4.06 2.47 12.50
N LEU A 90 -5.12 3.20 12.85
CA LEU A 90 -5.05 4.62 13.14
C LEU A 90 -4.52 4.77 14.56
N VAL A 91 -3.19 4.76 14.72
CA VAL A 91 -2.58 5.17 16.00
C VAL A 91 -2.14 6.62 15.82
N THR A 92 -2.98 7.53 16.33
CA THR A 92 -2.68 8.95 16.51
C THR A 92 -1.68 9.14 17.64
#